data_AF-A0A6L6HRH5-F1
#
_entry.id   AF-A0A6L6HRH5-F1
#
_cell.length_a   1.000
_cell.length_b   1.000
_cell.length_c   1.000
_cell.angle_alpha   90.00
_cell.angle_beta   90.00
_cell.angle_gamma   90.00
#
_symmetry.space_group_name_H-M   'P 1'
#
loop_
_entity.id
_entity.type
_entity.pdbx_description
1 polymer ?
#
loop_
_entity_poly.entity_id
_entity_poly.type
_entity_poly.pdbx_seq_one_letter_code
_entity_poly.pdbx_strand_id
1 'polypeptide(L)' 'MSVASHVEELRKKHQVLSDAVEKEQRSPGSSDMQIKAMKREKLRIKEEISRLSH' A
#
# COMPACT_ATOMS: atom_id res chain seq x y z
N MET A 1 -6.48 -8.72 -20.34
CA MET A 1 -6.20 -8.65 -18.89
C MET A 1 -7.52 -8.48 -18.17
N SER A 2 -7.81 -9.29 -17.16
CA SER A 2 -9.07 -9.20 -16.41
C SER A 2 -8.93 -8.24 -15.23
N VAL A 3 -10.04 -7.64 -14.82
CA VAL A 3 -10.14 -6.83 -13.59
C VAL A 3 -9.62 -7.60 -12.37
N ALA A 4 -9.83 -8.92 -12.34
CA ALA A 4 -9.30 -9.80 -11.30
C ALA A 4 -7.76 -9.80 -11.21
N SER A 5 -7.07 -9.81 -12.35
CA SER A 5 -5.59 -9.76 -12.37
C SER A 5 -5.06 -8.43 -11.83
N HIS A 6 -5.76 -7.34 -12.09
CA HIS A 6 -5.39 -6.02 -11.61
C HIS A 6 -5.63 -5.88 -10.09
N VAL A 7 -6.73 -6.43 -9.57
CA VAL A 7 -7.01 -6.48 -8.12
C VAL A 7 -5.95 -7.30 -7.39
N GLU A 8 -5.52 -8.44 -7.95
CA GLU A 8 -4.44 -9.25 -7.35
C GLU A 8 -3.10 -8.52 -7.31
N GLU A 9 -2.74 -7.79 -8.38
CA GLU A 9 -1.54 -6.93 -8.36
C GLU A 9 -1.62 -5.82 -7.32
N LEU A 10 -2.78 -5.16 -7.20
CA LEU A 10 -3.00 -4.12 -6.20
C LEU A 10 -2.92 -4.67 -4.78
N ARG A 11 -3.48 -5.86 -4.51
CA ARG A 11 -3.34 -6.55 -3.22
C ARG A 11 -1.88 -6.84 -2.90
N LYS A 12 -1.11 -7.32 -3.89
CA LYS A 12 0.33 -7.58 -3.74
C LYS A 12 1.10 -6.30 -3.43
N LYS A 13 0.82 -5.20 -4.14
CA LYS A 13 1.39 -3.88 -3.86
C LYS A 13 1.03 -3.37 -2.46
N HIS A 14 -0.22 -3.51 -2.04
CA HIS A 14 -0.67 -3.13 -0.71
C HIS A 14 0.09 -3.89 0.40
N GLN A 15 0.32 -5.19 0.22
CA GLN A 15 1.09 -6.00 1.16
C GLN A 15 2.54 -5.50 1.27
N VAL A 16 3.23 -5.37 0.13
CA VAL A 16 4.62 -4.87 0.10
C VAL A 16 4.73 -3.49 0.73
N LEU A 17 3.79 -2.60 0.44
CA LEU A 17 3.78 -1.25 1.00
C LEU A 17 3.53 -1.27 2.51
N SER A 18 2.70 -2.19 3.01
CA SER A 18 2.47 -2.38 4.45
C SER A 18 3.75 -2.83 5.16
N ASP A 19 4.44 -3.82 4.60
CA ASP A 19 5.68 -4.35 5.16
C ASP A 19 6.78 -3.29 5.17
N ALA A 20 6.86 -2.49 4.09
CA ALA A 20 7.77 -1.36 4.00
C ALA A 20 7.47 -0.29 5.07
N VAL A 21 6.19 0.05 5.29
CA VAL A 21 5.79 1.01 6.34
C VAL A 21 6.24 0.50 7.72
N GLU A 22 6.00 -0.76 8.03
CA GLU A 22 6.39 -1.33 9.33
C GLU A 22 7.91 -1.35 9.52
N LYS A 23 8.65 -1.71 8.47
CA LYS A 23 10.11 -1.70 8.49
C LYS A 23 10.66 -0.29 8.71
N GLU A 24 10.12 0.69 7.98
CA GLU A 24 10.53 2.09 8.13
C GLU A 24 10.17 2.60 9.51
N GLN A 25 8.96 2.36 10.02
CA GLN A 25 8.56 2.78 11.38
C GLN A 25 9.41 2.19 12.51
N ARG A 26 10.05 1.04 12.30
CA ARG A 26 10.96 0.41 13.27
C ARG A 26 12.40 0.92 13.17
N SER A 27 12.74 1.66 12.12
CA SER A 27 14.10 2.14 11.87
C SER A 27 14.39 3.41 12.68
N PRO A 28 15.46 3.44 13.51
CA PRO A 28 15.88 4.67 14.18
C PRO A 28 16.44 5.65 13.14
N GLY A 29 15.66 6.69 12.81
CA GLY A 29 15.97 7.65 11.73
C GLY A 29 14.91 7.73 10.64
N SER A 30 13.83 6.96 10.77
CA SER A 30 12.70 6.99 9.85
C SER A 30 12.07 8.38 9.78
N SER A 31 11.97 8.93 8.57
CA SER A 31 11.33 10.22 8.36
C SER A 31 9.81 10.07 8.48
N ASP A 32 9.20 10.76 9.45
CA ASP A 32 7.74 10.82 9.58
C ASP A 32 7.05 11.24 8.28
N MET A 33 7.71 12.08 7.47
CA MET A 33 7.21 12.50 6.16
C MET A 33 7.10 11.31 5.18
N GLN A 34 8.10 10.42 5.16
CA GLN A 34 8.10 9.22 4.32
C GLN A 34 7.03 8.22 4.79
N ILE A 35 6.94 7.97 6.09
CA ILE A 35 5.91 7.08 6.67
C ILE A 35 4.51 7.61 6.33
N LYS A 36 4.30 8.93 6.39
CA LYS A 36 3.01 9.56 6.06
C LYS A 36 2.67 9.44 4.58
N ALA A 37 3.65 9.58 3.68
CA ALA A 37 3.47 9.37 2.25
C ALA A 37 3.08 7.92 1.94
N MET A 38 3.81 6.95 2.50
CA MET A 38 3.54 5.52 2.31
C MET A 38 2.16 5.11 2.85
N LYS A 39 1.75 5.62 4.02
CA LYS A 39 0.39 5.38 4.55
C LYS A 39 -0.70 5.95 3.64
N ARG A 40 -0.46 7.11 3.02
CA ARG A 40 -1.39 7.71 2.04
C ARG A 40 -1.54 6.84 0.81
N GLU A 41 -0.44 6.31 0.31
CA GLU A 41 -0.43 5.44 -0.85
C GLU A 41 -1.09 4.09 -0.54
N LYS A 42 -0.89 3.56 0.67
CA LYS A 42 -1.62 2.38 1.17
C LYS A 42 -3.13 2.60 1.16
N LEU A 43 -3.58 3.79 1.57
CA LEU A 43 -4.98 4.19 1.55
C LEU A 43 -5.55 4.25 0.13
N ARG A 44 -4.83 4.86 -0.83
CA ARG A 44 -5.25 4.91 -2.24
C ARG A 44 -5.40 3.52 -2.84
N ILE A 45 -4.43 2.63 -2.62
CA ILE A 45 -4.48 1.26 -3.16
C ILE A 45 -5.67 0.51 -2.55
N LYS A 46 -5.95 0.70 -1.25
CA LYS A 46 -7.11 0.08 -0.59
C LYS A 46 -8.42 0.57 -1.20
N GLU A 47 -8.55 1.87 -1.46
CA GLU A 47 -9.74 2.44 -2.13
C GLU A 47 -9.89 1.94 -3.56
N GLU A 48 -8.79 1.80 -4.30
CA GLU A 48 -8.78 1.28 -5.66
C GLU A 48 -9.19 -0.19 -5.73
N ILE A 49 -8.69 -1.02 -4.81
CA ILE A 49 -9.13 -2.41 -4.64
C ILE A 49 -10.63 -2.46 -4.34
N SER A 50 -11.12 -1.64 -3.40
CA SER A 50 -12.54 -1.60 -3.05
C SER A 50 -13.41 -1.18 -4.24
N ARG A 51 -12.95 -0.23 -5.06
CA ARG A 51 -13.65 0.22 -6.27
C ARG A 51 -13.70 -0.85 -7.35
N LEU A 52 -12.63 -1.63 -7.51
CA LEU A 52 -12.53 -2.68 -8.53
C LEU A 52 -13.13 -4.02 -8.11
N SER A 53 -13.35 -4.22 -6.81
CA SER A 53 -13.99 -5.43 -6.24
C SER A 53 -15.50 -5.27 -6.07
N HIS A 54 -16.06 -4.10 -6.41
CA HIS A 54 -17.48 -3.76 -6.35
C HIS A 54 -18.14 -3.92 -7.72
#